data_AF-A0A956UJP9-F1
#
_entry.id   AF-A0A956UJP9-F1
#
_cell.length_a   1.000
_cell.length_b   1.000
_cell.length_c   1.000
_cell.angle_alpha   90.00
_cell.angle_beta   90.00
_cell.angle_gamma   90.00
#
_symmetry.space_group_name_H-M   'P 1'
#
loop_
_entity.id
_entity.type
_entity.pdbx_description
1 polymer ?
#
loop_
_entity_poly.entity_id
_entity_poly.type
_entity_poly.pdbx_seq_one_letter_code
_entity_poly.pdbx_strand_id
1 'polypeptide(L)'
;MEPTEGLEFGDSDAPFVVYDDRVEARAKKRSQSIAFAEIAEVQVTKRPRRLVIVTHEGKHLQFNIGRDSEAARSTIVRRMSSGI
;
A
#
# COMPACT_ATOMS: atom_id res chain seq x y z
N MET A 1 4.37 0.42 -23.50
CA MET A 1 3.83 0.75 -22.17
C MET A 1 4.95 0.45 -21.20
N GLU A 2 5.62 1.48 -20.73
CA GLU A 2 6.76 1.36 -19.81
C GLU A 2 6.27 0.93 -18.43
N PRO A 3 7.03 0.12 -17.69
CA PRO A 3 6.69 -0.19 -16.30
C PRO A 3 6.88 1.10 -15.48
N THR A 4 5.79 1.66 -14.98
CA THR A 4 5.86 2.70 -13.96
C THR A 4 6.66 2.12 -12.78
N GLU A 5 7.76 2.77 -12.37
CA GLU A 5 8.64 2.29 -11.30
C GLU A 5 7.86 2.13 -9.99
N GLY A 6 7.43 0.90 -9.70
CA GLY A 6 6.72 0.56 -8.48
C GLY A 6 7.69 0.09 -7.41
N LEU A 7 7.59 0.64 -6.20
CA LEU A 7 8.31 0.14 -5.03
C LEU A 7 7.55 -1.08 -4.48
N GLU A 8 8.16 -2.26 -4.59
CA GLU A 8 7.59 -3.50 -4.06
C GLU A 8 7.92 -3.66 -2.57
N PHE A 9 6.90 -3.98 -1.77
CA PHE A 9 7.01 -4.22 -0.34
C PHE A 9 6.36 -5.57 0.01
N GLY A 10 7.07 -6.42 0.76
CA GLY A 10 6.50 -7.68 1.28
C GLY A 10 7.53 -8.70 1.77
N ASP A 11 7.20 -9.40 2.87
CA ASP A 11 7.93 -10.60 3.37
C ASP A 11 7.04 -11.87 3.35
N SER A 12 5.81 -11.81 2.80
CA SER A 12 4.86 -12.95 2.81
C SER A 12 3.76 -12.83 1.75
N ASP A 13 3.33 -13.99 1.21
CA ASP A 13 2.30 -14.43 0.22
C ASP A 13 1.56 -13.45 -0.73
N ALA A 14 1.54 -12.15 -0.46
CA ALA A 14 0.93 -11.12 -1.29
C ALA A 14 1.75 -9.81 -1.25
N PRO A 15 2.75 -9.63 -2.14
CA PRO A 15 3.45 -8.37 -2.26
C PRO A 15 2.47 -7.24 -2.64
N PHE A 16 2.75 -6.03 -2.18
CA PHE A 16 2.09 -4.84 -2.69
C PHE A 16 3.12 -3.86 -3.22
N VAL A 17 2.73 -3.17 -4.28
CA VAL A 17 3.55 -2.27 -5.07
C VAL A 17 2.97 -0.89 -4.93
N VAL A 18 3.81 0.08 -4.59
CA VAL A 18 3.43 1.49 -4.50
C VAL A 18 3.90 2.17 -5.77
N TYR A 19 2.96 2.55 -6.63
CA TYR A 19 3.19 3.34 -7.84
C TYR A 19 3.08 4.84 -7.54
N ASP A 20 3.25 5.68 -8.56
CA ASP A 20 3.13 7.12 -8.44
C ASP A 20 1.71 7.61 -8.11
N ASP A 21 0.68 6.95 -8.64
CA ASP A 21 -0.74 7.33 -8.47
C ASP A 21 -1.55 6.41 -7.55
N ARG A 22 -1.06 5.19 -7.30
CA ARG A 22 -1.83 4.14 -6.62
C ARG A 22 -0.98 3.12 -5.89
N VAL A 23 -1.61 2.40 -4.97
CA VAL A 23 -1.08 1.19 -4.33
C VAL A 23 -1.75 -0.03 -4.96
N GLU A 24 -0.98 -1.00 -5.42
CA GLU A 24 -1.47 -2.26 -5.96
C GLU A 24 -1.00 -3.43 -5.11
N ALA A 25 -1.92 -4.15 -4.49
CA ALA A 25 -1.61 -5.39 -3.80
C ALA A 25 -1.88 -6.59 -4.71
N ARG A 26 -0.90 -7.48 -4.84
CA ARG A 26 -1.01 -8.73 -5.59
C ARG A 26 -1.02 -9.90 -4.62
N ALA A 27 -2.20 -10.42 -4.32
CA ALA A 27 -2.33 -11.74 -3.72
C ALA A 27 -2.39 -12.80 -4.83
N LYS A 28 -1.87 -14.01 -4.59
CA LYS A 28 -1.74 -15.15 -5.55
C LYS A 28 -2.79 -15.30 -6.68
N LYS A 29 -4.05 -14.92 -6.46
CA LYS A 29 -5.13 -14.97 -7.47
C LYS A 29 -5.95 -13.67 -7.61
N ARG A 30 -5.58 -12.60 -6.91
CA ARG A 30 -6.30 -11.31 -6.92
C ARG A 30 -5.32 -10.16 -6.79
N SER A 31 -5.33 -9.28 -7.79
CA SER A 31 -4.77 -7.94 -7.67
C SER A 31 -5.86 -6.97 -7.18
N GLN A 32 -5.48 -6.05 -6.30
CA GLN A 32 -6.33 -4.96 -5.86
C GLN A 32 -5.54 -3.66 -5.92
N SER A 33 -5.99 -2.74 -6.75
CA SER A 33 -5.42 -1.39 -6.87
C SER A 33 -6.28 -0.37 -6.13
N ILE A 34 -5.65 0.53 -5.40
CA ILE A 34 -6.28 1.64 -4.67
C ILE A 34 -5.53 2.92 -5.03
N ALA A 35 -6.21 3.90 -5.61
CA ALA A 35 -5.61 5.20 -5.90
C ALA A 35 -5.33 5.96 -4.60
N PHE A 36 -4.26 6.77 -4.54
CA PHE A 36 -3.99 7.56 -3.34
C PHE A 36 -5.13 8.53 -2.99
N ALA A 37 -5.85 9.02 -3.99
CA ALA A 37 -7.03 9.87 -3.82
C ALA A 37 -8.20 9.18 -3.09
N GLU A 38 -8.24 7.85 -3.09
CA GLU A 38 -9.26 7.08 -2.38
C GLU A 38 -8.84 6.71 -0.96
N ILE A 39 -7.55 6.88 -0.62
CA ILE A 39 -7.01 6.53 0.69
C ILE A 39 -7.32 7.65 1.67
N ALA A 40 -8.13 7.34 2.67
CA ALA A 40 -8.40 8.25 3.78
C ALA A 40 -7.32 8.15 4.86
N GLU A 41 -6.87 6.94 5.19
CA GLU A 41 -5.91 6.72 6.26
C GLU A 41 -5.01 5.51 6.01
N VAL A 42 -3.76 5.59 6.49
CA VAL A 42 -2.79 4.50 6.44
C VAL A 42 -2.17 4.25 7.81
N GLN A 43 -2.43 3.07 8.36
CA GLN A 43 -1.93 2.62 9.65
C GLN A 43 -0.96 1.45 9.48
N VAL A 44 0.01 1.34 10.41
CA VAL A 44 0.87 0.16 10.52
C VAL A 44 0.65 -0.47 11.88
N THR A 45 0.17 -1.70 11.89
CA THR A 45 0.07 -2.53 13.08
C THR A 45 1.44 -3.15 13.33
N LYS A 46 1.98 -3.04 14.55
CA LYS A 46 3.33 -3.55 14.89
C LYS A 46 3.37 -5.07 15.13
N ARG A 47 2.25 -5.69 15.57
CA ARG A 47 2.11 -7.14 15.80
C ARG A 47 0.67 -7.59 15.54
N PRO A 48 0.41 -8.48 14.54
CA PRO A 48 1.30 -8.82 13.43
C PRO A 48 1.66 -7.57 12.61
N ARG A 49 2.85 -7.54 11.98
CA ARG A 49 3.26 -6.42 11.12
C ARG A 49 2.35 -6.34 9.90
N ARG A 50 1.43 -5.36 9.90
CA ARG A 50 0.42 -5.20 8.84
C ARG A 50 0.24 -3.74 8.47
N LEU A 51 0.06 -3.49 7.19
CA LEU A 51 -0.36 -2.19 6.67
C LEU A 51 -1.87 -2.24 6.59
N VAL A 52 -2.54 -1.27 7.19
CA VAL A 52 -3.98 -1.10 7.09
C VAL A 52 -4.23 0.18 6.31
N ILE A 53 -4.83 0.04 5.14
CA ILE A 53 -5.28 1.16 4.31
C ILE A 53 -6.79 1.28 4.48
N VAL A 54 -7.24 2.44 4.93
CA VAL A 54 -8.66 2.79 5.04
C VAL A 54 -8.98 3.74 3.90
N THR A 55 -10.01 3.41 3.13
CA THR A 55 -10.49 4.24 2.02
C THR A 55 -11.59 5.21 2.48
N HIS A 56 -11.84 6.27 1.71
CA HIS A 56 -12.96 7.20 1.97
C HIS A 56 -14.33 6.52 1.96
N GLU A 57 -14.47 5.39 1.26
CA GLU A 57 -15.69 4.56 1.28
C GLU A 57 -15.83 3.70 2.54
N GLY A 58 -14.87 3.76 3.48
CA GLY A 58 -14.86 2.92 4.68
C GLY A 58 -14.43 1.47 4.43
N LYS A 59 -13.82 1.16 3.28
CA LYS A 59 -13.18 -0.16 3.05
C LYS A 59 -11.83 -0.22 3.77
N HIS A 60 -11.60 -1.32 4.47
CA HIS A 60 -10.37 -1.58 5.21
C HIS A 60 -9.58 -2.67 4.48
N LEU A 61 -8.36 -2.35 4.07
CA LEU A 61 -7.47 -3.25 3.35
C LEU A 61 -6.25 -3.54 4.20
N GLN A 62 -5.98 -4.82 4.43
CA GLN A 62 -4.88 -5.24 5.29
C GLN A 62 -3.85 -6.00 4.45
N PHE A 63 -2.62 -5.50 4.44
CA PHE A 63 -1.49 -6.12 3.77
C PHE A 63 -0.49 -6.61 4.82
N ASN A 64 -0.03 -7.86 4.69
CA ASN A 64 1.04 -8.35 5.54
C ASN A 64 2.35 -7.73 5.07
N ILE A 65 3.01 -6.98 5.95
CA ILE A 65 4.22 -6.23 5.61
C ILE A 65 5.37 -6.64 6.51
N GLY A 66 6.54 -6.77 5.89
CA GLY A 66 7.73 -7.34 6.49
C GLY A 66 8.51 -6.39 7.39
N ARG A 67 9.83 -6.41 7.25
CA ARG A 67 10.72 -5.46 7.93
C ARG A 67 10.56 -4.03 7.39
N ASP A 68 10.11 -3.89 6.15
CA ASP A 68 9.94 -2.61 5.44
C ASP A 68 8.57 -1.96 5.68
N SER A 69 7.89 -2.36 6.76
CA SER A 69 6.56 -1.89 7.14
C SER A 69 6.46 -0.36 7.27
N GLU A 70 7.47 0.24 7.89
CA GLU A 70 7.55 1.67 8.12
C GLU A 70 7.93 2.44 6.85
N ALA A 71 8.84 1.88 6.04
CA ALA A 71 9.23 2.44 4.75
C ALA A 71 8.06 2.50 3.77
N ALA A 72 7.24 1.44 3.72
CA ALA A 72 6.04 1.41 2.91
C ALA A 72 5.02 2.49 3.33
N ARG A 73 4.72 2.58 4.63
CA ARG A 73 3.82 3.61 5.15
C ARG A 73 4.36 5.00 4.85
N SER A 74 5.64 5.24 5.10
CA SER A 74 6.25 6.55 4.83
C SER A 74 6.18 6.91 3.34
N THR A 75 6.38 5.94 2.45
CA THR A 75 6.26 6.14 1.00
C THR A 75 4.82 6.51 0.63
N ILE A 76 3.84 5.75 1.10
CA ILE A 76 2.41 6.01 0.81
C ILE A 76 1.96 7.36 1.35
N VAL A 77 2.27 7.67 2.62
CA VAL A 77 1.91 8.95 3.24
C VAL A 77 2.59 10.11 2.50
N ARG A 78 3.86 9.97 2.13
CA ARG A 78 4.57 10.98 1.32
C ARG A 78 3.88 11.21 -0.02
N ARG A 79 3.46 10.14 -0.71
CA ARG A 79 2.72 10.23 -1.98
C ARG A 79 1.36 10.90 -1.81
N MET A 80 0.62 10.59 -0.74
CA MET A 80 -0.64 11.25 -0.41
C MET A 80 -0.46 12.75 -0.16
N SER A 81 0.63 13.16 0.49
CA SER A 81 0.92 14.58 0.79
C SER A 81 1.55 15.34 -0.38
N SER A 82 2.23 14.68 -1.30
CA SER A 82 2.84 15.30 -2.49
C SER A 82 1.89 15.49 -3.67
N GLY A 83 0.60 15.17 -3.51
CA GLY A 83 -0.44 15.45 -4.53
C GLY A 83 -0.88 16.91 -4.59
N ILE A 84 0.08 17.85 -4.73
CA ILE A 84 -0.14 19.26 -5.06
C ILE A 84 0.56 19.56 -6.38
#